data_AF-A0A8D2N6U7-F1
#
_entry.id   AF-A0A8D2N6U7-F1
#
_cell.length_a   1.000
_cell.length_b   1.000
_cell.length_c   1.000
_cell.angle_alpha   90.00
_cell.angle_beta   90.00
_cell.angle_gamma   90.00
#
_symmetry.space_group_name_H-M   'P 1'
#
loop_
_entity.id
_entity.type
_entity.pdbx_description
1 polymer ?
#
loop_
_entity_poly.entity_id
_entity_poly.type
_entity_poly.pdbx_seq_one_letter_code
_entity_poly.pdbx_strand_id
1 'polypeptide(L)'
;MSVNISLLSESCGNKASKVCVVYAAVTKNCSENKSDFLNAGSSLINFTLSLGLLEVYFDGKDNFWLLWFPQGSKLEIPLWLAKGLHDSKRRIISVELPKIYKEAWRTVFSADANVVDLHKMGPYYYGFGSQLLNFENPENPEIAQTILQTFVARFRRIMDSSQNAYNEDTSALVARLDELERALFQVGQKGLNDFQCWEKGQASQITASSLVQNYGKRKLTEVDG
;
A
#
# COMPACT_ATOMS: atom_id res chain seq x y z
N MET A 1 18.34 0.52 -11.63
CA MET A 1 17.78 -0.07 -12.86
C MET A 1 16.53 0.72 -13.18
N SER A 2 16.67 1.77 -14.00
CA SER A 2 15.60 2.72 -14.30
C SER A 2 14.77 2.17 -15.46
N VAL A 3 13.49 1.90 -15.23
CA VAL A 3 12.58 1.44 -16.28
C VAL A 3 12.12 2.67 -17.07
N ASN A 4 12.66 2.83 -18.27
CA ASN A 4 12.30 3.89 -19.19
C ASN A 4 11.12 3.39 -20.06
N ILE A 5 9.91 3.88 -19.78
CA ILE A 5 8.71 3.53 -20.53
C ILE A 5 8.70 4.39 -21.79
N SER A 6 9.13 3.79 -22.91
CA SER A 6 9.12 4.44 -24.22
C SER A 6 7.74 4.23 -24.86
N LEU A 7 7.03 5.31 -25.13
CA LEU A 7 5.79 5.34 -25.92
C LEU A 7 6.11 5.01 -27.38
N LEU A 8 5.68 3.85 -27.88
CA LEU A 8 5.59 3.59 -29.31
C LEU A 8 4.16 3.12 -29.64
N SER A 9 3.37 4.05 -30.18
CA SER A 9 2.17 3.72 -30.94
C SER A 9 2.60 3.43 -32.36
N GLU A 10 2.46 2.20 -32.86
CA GLU A 10 2.11 1.99 -34.26
C GLU A 10 1.69 0.54 -34.56
N SER A 11 0.46 0.45 -35.08
CA SER A 11 -0.03 -0.47 -36.09
C SER A 11 0.23 -1.97 -35.92
N CYS A 12 -0.80 -2.71 -35.47
CA CYS A 12 -0.93 -4.10 -35.89
C CYS A 12 -2.41 -4.50 -36.04
N GLY A 13 -2.80 -4.79 -37.28
CA GLY A 13 -4.17 -5.00 -37.72
C GLY A 13 -4.82 -6.32 -37.29
N ASN A 14 -6.15 -6.25 -37.16
CA ASN A 14 -7.17 -7.31 -37.29
C ASN A 14 -7.01 -8.69 -36.61
N LYS A 15 -6.04 -8.90 -35.71
CA LYS A 15 -6.03 -10.01 -34.72
C LYS A 15 -6.14 -9.51 -33.27
N ALA A 16 -6.64 -8.29 -33.08
CA ALA A 16 -6.48 -7.48 -31.87
C ALA A 16 -7.45 -7.78 -30.70
N SER A 17 -8.20 -8.90 -30.68
CA SER A 17 -9.19 -9.11 -29.60
C SER A 17 -8.62 -9.66 -28.29
N LYS A 18 -7.39 -10.19 -28.27
CA LYS A 18 -6.83 -10.84 -27.05
C LYS A 18 -5.48 -10.29 -26.56
N VAL A 19 -4.76 -9.52 -27.37
CA VAL A 19 -3.33 -9.17 -27.15
C VAL A 19 -3.10 -7.93 -26.26
N CYS A 20 -4.14 -7.17 -25.91
CA CYS A 20 -3.99 -5.86 -25.24
C CYS A 20 -4.19 -5.85 -23.71
N VAL A 21 -4.11 -6.98 -23.00
CA VAL A 21 -4.56 -6.99 -21.58
C VAL A 21 -3.51 -6.37 -20.64
N VAL A 22 -2.22 -6.71 -20.80
CA VAL A 22 -1.15 -6.22 -19.89
C VAL A 22 -0.74 -4.79 -20.22
N TYR A 23 -0.62 -4.45 -21.51
CA TYR A 23 -0.29 -3.09 -21.95
C TYR A 23 -1.36 -2.08 -21.48
N ALA A 24 -2.65 -2.45 -21.60
CA ALA A 24 -3.75 -1.61 -21.13
C ALA A 24 -3.77 -1.44 -19.60
N ALA A 25 -3.42 -2.49 -18.84
CA ALA A 25 -3.35 -2.46 -17.38
C ALA A 25 -2.28 -1.46 -16.88
N VAL A 26 -1.10 -1.45 -17.52
CA VAL A 26 -0.01 -0.52 -17.18
C VAL A 26 -0.38 0.92 -17.55
N THR A 27 -1.02 1.14 -18.71
CA THR A 27 -1.41 2.50 -19.14
C THR A 27 -2.56 3.09 -18.33
N LYS A 28 -3.56 2.28 -17.91
CA LYS A 28 -4.69 2.77 -17.10
C LYS A 28 -4.26 3.20 -15.69
N ASN A 29 -3.35 2.44 -15.06
CA ASN A 29 -2.93 2.74 -13.69
C ASN A 29 -1.96 3.94 -13.59
N CYS A 30 -1.25 4.28 -14.68
CA CYS A 30 -0.40 5.48 -14.72
C CYS A 30 -1.21 6.80 -14.71
N SER A 31 -2.47 6.79 -15.15
CA SER A 31 -3.31 8.01 -15.14
C SER A 31 -4.01 8.26 -13.81
N GLU A 32 -4.20 7.24 -12.96
CA GLU A 32 -5.19 7.34 -11.87
C GLU A 32 -4.67 7.68 -10.47
N ASN A 33 -3.41 7.40 -10.05
CA ASN A 33 -2.82 8.01 -8.84
C ASN A 33 -1.38 7.52 -8.56
N LYS A 34 -0.41 8.43 -8.53
CA LYS A 34 1.01 8.13 -8.22
C LYS A 34 1.23 7.60 -6.79
N SER A 35 0.35 7.94 -5.84
CA SER A 35 0.40 7.52 -4.43
C SER A 35 0.08 6.03 -4.25
N ASP A 36 -0.75 5.46 -5.12
CA ASP A 36 -1.17 4.05 -5.02
C ASP A 36 -0.06 3.09 -5.44
N PHE A 37 0.86 3.54 -6.31
CA PHE A 37 1.99 2.75 -6.80
C PHE A 37 3.00 2.40 -5.71
N LEU A 38 3.26 3.31 -4.76
CA LEU A 38 4.24 3.10 -3.69
C LEU A 38 3.71 2.16 -2.61
N ASN A 39 2.41 2.22 -2.29
CA ASN A 39 1.79 1.37 -1.27
C ASN A 39 1.36 0.00 -1.82
N ALA A 40 1.12 -0.14 -3.13
CA ALA A 40 0.74 -1.40 -3.77
C ALA A 40 1.92 -2.30 -4.18
N GLY A 41 3.16 -1.79 -4.09
CA GLY A 41 4.37 -2.52 -4.53
C GLY A 41 4.79 -3.68 -3.61
N SER A 42 4.34 -3.69 -2.35
CA SER A 42 4.82 -4.62 -1.32
C SER A 42 3.86 -5.75 -0.93
N SER A 43 2.60 -5.72 -1.39
CA SER A 43 1.59 -6.68 -0.96
C SER A 43 1.14 -7.57 -2.12
N LEU A 44 1.55 -8.84 -2.09
CA LEU A 44 1.10 -9.88 -3.01
C LEU A 44 -0.32 -10.33 -2.63
N ILE A 45 -1.19 -10.51 -3.63
CA ILE A 45 -2.52 -11.09 -3.44
C ILE A 45 -2.61 -12.38 -4.26
N ASN A 46 -3.30 -13.36 -3.71
CA ASN A 46 -3.65 -14.61 -4.38
C ASN A 46 -4.85 -14.40 -5.31
N PHE A 47 -4.71 -14.81 -6.56
CA PHE A 47 -5.76 -14.76 -7.57
C PHE A 47 -5.96 -16.12 -8.21
N THR A 48 -7.18 -16.41 -8.62
CA THR A 48 -7.50 -17.56 -9.46
C THR A 48 -7.85 -17.07 -10.86
N LEU A 49 -7.15 -17.58 -11.88
CA LEU A 49 -7.47 -17.29 -13.28
C LEU A 49 -8.84 -17.85 -13.65
N SER A 50 -9.78 -16.97 -14.02
CA SER A 50 -11.16 -17.37 -14.34
C SER A 50 -11.33 -17.69 -15.82
N LEU A 51 -10.46 -17.18 -16.70
CA LEU A 51 -10.43 -17.49 -18.14
C LEU A 51 -9.09 -18.13 -18.54
N GLY A 52 -9.16 -19.16 -19.40
CA GLY A 52 -8.05 -20.03 -19.78
C GLY A 52 -7.02 -19.47 -20.76
N LEU A 53 -6.77 -18.15 -20.78
CA LEU A 53 -5.65 -17.59 -21.53
C LEU A 53 -5.28 -16.21 -20.96
N LEU A 54 -4.20 -16.15 -20.18
CA LEU A 54 -3.52 -14.88 -19.86
C LEU A 54 -2.18 -14.88 -20.58
N GLU A 55 -2.11 -14.26 -21.75
CA GLU A 55 -0.85 -13.99 -22.44
C GLU A 55 -0.23 -12.74 -21.82
N VAL A 56 0.77 -12.94 -20.95
CA VAL A 56 1.55 -11.83 -20.36
C VAL A 56 2.74 -11.57 -21.27
N TYR A 57 2.79 -10.38 -21.86
CA TYR A 57 3.89 -9.95 -22.70
C TYR A 57 4.83 -9.01 -21.95
N PHE A 58 6.09 -9.43 -21.80
CA PHE A 58 7.17 -8.57 -21.31
C PHE A 58 8.04 -8.15 -22.50
N ASP A 59 8.02 -6.86 -22.82
CA ASP A 59 8.89 -6.27 -23.83
C ASP A 59 10.31 -6.13 -23.25
N GLY A 60 11.12 -7.15 -23.47
CA GLY A 60 12.57 -7.09 -23.35
C GLY A 60 13.15 -7.21 -24.74
N LYS A 61 13.88 -6.17 -25.19
CA LYS A 61 14.61 -6.17 -26.46
C LYS A 61 15.28 -7.53 -26.65
N ASP A 62 14.78 -8.25 -27.65
CA ASP A 62 15.33 -9.48 -28.22
C ASP A 62 14.89 -10.83 -27.60
N ASN A 63 14.02 -10.89 -26.59
CA ASN A 63 13.49 -12.18 -26.09
C ASN A 63 12.01 -12.13 -25.70
N PHE A 64 11.17 -12.79 -26.51
CA PHE A 64 9.72 -12.93 -26.31
C PHE A 64 9.44 -14.14 -25.41
N TRP A 65 9.02 -13.92 -24.16
CA TRP A 65 8.59 -15.00 -23.26
C TRP A 65 7.06 -15.09 -23.24
N LEU A 66 6.50 -16.17 -23.80
CA LEU A 66 5.09 -16.52 -23.64
C LEU A 66 4.93 -17.41 -22.41
N LEU A 67 4.26 -16.91 -21.37
CA LEU A 67 3.91 -17.69 -20.20
C LEU A 67 2.43 -18.07 -20.27
N TRP A 68 2.13 -19.34 -20.50
CA TRP A 68 0.76 -19.88 -20.52
C TRP A 68 0.39 -20.40 -19.13
N PHE A 69 -0.79 -20.01 -18.63
CA PHE A 69 -1.37 -20.59 -17.42
C PHE A 69 -2.72 -21.26 -17.72
N PRO A 70 -2.97 -22.49 -17.23
CA PRO A 70 -4.28 -23.11 -17.35
C PRO A 70 -5.34 -22.35 -16.53
N GLN A 71 -6.59 -22.45 -16.96
CA GLN A 71 -7.73 -21.92 -16.21
C GLN A 71 -7.78 -22.53 -14.80
N GLY A 72 -8.13 -21.74 -13.79
CA GLY A 72 -8.14 -22.18 -12.40
C GLY A 72 -6.77 -22.19 -11.73
N SER A 73 -5.71 -21.75 -12.41
CA SER A 73 -4.40 -21.58 -11.78
C SER A 73 -4.46 -20.53 -10.67
N LYS A 74 -3.90 -20.88 -9.51
CA LYS A 74 -3.67 -19.94 -8.40
C LYS A 74 -2.34 -19.23 -8.65
N LEU A 75 -2.40 -17.92 -8.81
CA LEU A 75 -1.23 -17.08 -9.03
C LEU A 75 -1.18 -15.98 -7.98
N GLU A 76 0.01 -15.74 -7.45
CA GLU A 76 0.28 -14.56 -6.65
C GLU A 76 0.77 -13.45 -7.59
N ILE A 77 -0.06 -12.41 -7.76
CA ILE A 77 0.30 -11.25 -8.56
C ILE A 77 0.22 -9.98 -7.72
N PRO A 78 1.02 -8.95 -8.06
CA PRO A 78 0.91 -7.66 -7.39
C PRO A 78 -0.48 -7.04 -7.55
N LEU A 79 -0.95 -6.34 -6.51
CA LEU A 79 -2.27 -5.69 -6.49
C LEU A 79 -2.47 -4.72 -7.65
N TRP A 80 -1.45 -3.94 -8.03
CA TRP A 80 -1.55 -2.98 -9.14
C TRP A 80 -1.83 -3.67 -10.49
N LEU A 81 -1.25 -4.85 -10.71
CA LEU A 81 -1.48 -5.63 -11.91
C LEU A 81 -2.88 -6.20 -11.89
N ALA A 82 -3.28 -6.77 -10.75
CA ALA A 82 -4.61 -7.31 -10.56
C ALA A 82 -5.72 -6.28 -10.81
N LYS A 83 -5.59 -5.05 -10.30
CA LYS A 83 -6.54 -3.97 -10.59
C LYS A 83 -6.70 -3.71 -12.08
N GLY A 84 -5.60 -3.70 -12.83
CA GLY A 84 -5.64 -3.49 -14.28
C GLY A 84 -6.21 -4.67 -15.06
N LEU A 85 -6.08 -5.90 -14.54
CA LEU A 85 -6.67 -7.13 -15.11
C LEU A 85 -8.13 -7.34 -14.72
N HIS A 86 -8.58 -6.74 -13.62
CA HIS A 86 -9.95 -6.83 -13.14
C HIS A 86 -10.85 -5.85 -13.91
N ASP A 87 -11.53 -6.37 -14.94
CA ASP A 87 -12.60 -5.67 -15.66
C ASP A 87 -13.93 -6.37 -15.35
N SER A 88 -14.90 -5.63 -14.78
CA SER A 88 -16.25 -6.12 -14.45
C SER A 88 -16.94 -6.81 -15.64
N LYS A 89 -16.57 -6.45 -16.88
CA LYS A 89 -17.14 -7.04 -18.09
C LYS A 89 -16.40 -8.29 -18.58
N ARG A 90 -15.12 -8.44 -18.25
CA ARG A 90 -14.25 -9.49 -18.84
C ARG A 90 -13.82 -10.56 -17.85
N ARG A 91 -14.04 -10.38 -16.53
CA ARG A 91 -13.80 -11.37 -15.44
C ARG A 91 -12.60 -12.29 -15.72
N ILE A 92 -11.45 -11.70 -16.04
CA ILE A 92 -10.24 -12.44 -16.45
C ILE A 92 -9.64 -13.15 -15.23
N ILE A 93 -9.71 -12.48 -14.08
CA ILE A 93 -9.22 -12.96 -12.79
C ILE A 93 -10.34 -12.94 -11.76
N SER A 94 -10.32 -13.93 -10.87
CA SER A 94 -11.12 -13.96 -9.65
C SER A 94 -10.18 -13.74 -8.47
N VAL A 95 -10.56 -12.87 -7.54
CA VAL A 95 -9.72 -12.46 -6.40
C VAL A 95 -10.01 -13.35 -5.20
N GLU A 96 -8.99 -13.98 -4.64
CA GLU A 96 -9.13 -14.66 -3.35
C GLU A 96 -8.79 -13.66 -2.23
N LEU A 97 -9.70 -13.52 -1.25
CA LEU A 97 -9.47 -12.68 -0.08
C LEU A 97 -8.28 -13.22 0.73
N PRO A 98 -7.29 -12.37 1.07
CA PRO A 98 -6.23 -12.73 2.00
C PRO A 98 -6.81 -13.12 3.37
N LYS A 99 -6.14 -14.04 4.06
CA LYS A 99 -6.63 -14.65 5.31
C LYS A 99 -7.09 -13.63 6.34
N ILE A 100 -6.38 -12.50 6.47
CA ILE A 100 -6.68 -11.44 7.44
C ILE A 100 -8.05 -10.76 7.23
N TYR A 101 -8.59 -10.79 6.02
CA TYR A 101 -9.91 -10.21 5.71
C TYR A 101 -11.04 -11.25 5.73
N LYS A 102 -10.72 -12.55 5.90
CA LYS A 102 -11.72 -13.61 6.03
C LYS A 102 -12.45 -13.51 7.37
N GLU A 103 -13.64 -14.09 7.41
CA GLU A 103 -14.55 -14.07 8.57
C GLU A 103 -13.88 -14.40 9.91
N ALA A 104 -13.03 -15.43 9.95
CA ALA A 104 -12.33 -15.83 11.17
C ALA A 104 -11.53 -14.68 11.82
N TRP A 105 -10.86 -13.86 11.03
CA TRP A 105 -10.11 -12.70 11.53
C TRP A 105 -11.02 -11.51 11.84
N ARG A 106 -12.15 -11.35 11.12
CA ARG A 106 -13.14 -10.32 11.44
C ARG A 106 -13.72 -10.52 12.84
N THR A 107 -13.96 -11.77 13.25
CA THR A 107 -14.40 -12.08 14.63
C THR A 107 -13.33 -11.73 15.67
N VAL A 108 -12.04 -11.95 15.36
CA VAL A 108 -10.93 -11.54 16.24
C VAL A 108 -10.87 -10.02 16.40
N PHE A 109 -10.99 -9.27 15.30
CA PHE A 109 -11.04 -7.80 15.36
C PHE A 109 -12.26 -7.28 16.11
N SER A 110 -13.40 -7.96 15.99
CA SER A 110 -14.62 -7.62 16.74
C SER A 110 -14.50 -7.90 18.23
N ALA A 111 -13.68 -8.87 18.64
CA ALA A 111 -13.46 -9.21 20.04
C ALA A 111 -12.56 -8.17 20.72
N ASP A 112 -11.36 -7.94 20.17
CA ASP A 112 -10.50 -6.82 20.57
C ASP A 112 -9.47 -6.51 19.49
N ALA A 113 -9.63 -5.36 18.84
CA ALA A 113 -8.69 -4.89 17.83
C ALA A 113 -7.32 -4.50 18.42
N ASN A 114 -7.22 -4.18 19.72
CA ASN A 114 -6.01 -3.66 20.35
C ASN A 114 -4.92 -4.72 20.59
N VAL A 115 -5.30 -5.99 20.70
CA VAL A 115 -4.35 -7.11 20.89
C VAL A 115 -3.72 -7.57 19.58
N VAL A 116 -4.26 -7.14 18.44
CA VAL A 116 -3.75 -7.52 17.12
C VAL A 116 -2.51 -6.71 16.77
N ASP A 117 -1.47 -7.39 16.30
CA ASP A 117 -0.28 -6.80 15.71
C ASP A 117 -0.50 -6.63 14.20
N LEU A 118 -0.91 -5.42 13.79
CA LEU A 118 -1.22 -5.13 12.39
C LEU A 118 0.05 -5.16 11.53
N HIS A 119 1.18 -4.72 12.09
CA HIS A 119 2.45 -4.66 11.37
C HIS A 119 2.92 -6.05 10.90
N LYS A 120 2.76 -7.08 11.74
CA LYS A 120 3.09 -8.46 11.37
C LYS A 120 2.19 -9.06 10.31
N MET A 121 0.93 -8.66 10.24
CA MET A 121 -0.02 -9.21 9.28
C MET A 121 -0.01 -8.45 7.94
N GLY A 122 0.58 -7.27 7.93
CA GLY A 122 0.83 -6.43 6.78
C GLY A 122 0.91 -4.97 7.23
N PRO A 123 2.00 -4.24 6.95
CA PRO A 123 2.19 -2.87 7.44
C PRO A 123 1.20 -1.84 6.88
N TYR A 124 0.29 -2.27 5.99
CA TYR A 124 -0.71 -1.45 5.29
C TYR A 124 -2.11 -2.09 5.34
N TYR A 125 -2.57 -2.54 6.49
CA TYR A 125 -3.91 -3.10 6.69
C TYR A 125 -5.01 -2.18 6.15
N TYR A 126 -5.07 -0.92 6.60
CA TYR A 126 -6.14 0.00 6.18
C TYR A 126 -6.05 0.33 4.69
N GLY A 127 -4.85 0.67 4.21
CA GLY A 127 -4.63 1.01 2.82
C GLY A 127 -4.94 -0.14 1.89
N PHE A 128 -4.44 -1.33 2.19
CA PHE A 128 -4.68 -2.52 1.38
C PHE A 128 -6.13 -2.97 1.41
N GLY A 129 -6.77 -2.96 2.59
CA GLY A 129 -8.19 -3.30 2.73
C GLY A 129 -9.09 -2.38 1.91
N SER A 130 -8.81 -1.07 1.90
CA SER A 130 -9.54 -0.12 1.03
C SER A 130 -9.36 -0.44 -0.45
N GLN A 131 -8.18 -0.91 -0.86
CA GLN A 131 -7.94 -1.25 -2.25
C GLN A 131 -8.59 -2.57 -2.66
N LEU A 132 -8.77 -3.48 -1.70
CA LEU A 132 -9.45 -4.76 -1.89
C LEU A 132 -10.95 -4.58 -2.17
N LEU A 133 -11.58 -3.53 -1.62
CA LEU A 133 -13.00 -3.21 -1.84
C LEU A 133 -13.32 -2.85 -3.30
N ASN A 134 -12.31 -2.55 -4.13
CA ASN A 134 -12.51 -2.30 -5.57
C ASN A 134 -12.81 -3.57 -6.36
N PHE A 135 -12.58 -4.75 -5.78
CA PHE A 135 -12.94 -6.03 -6.39
C PHE A 135 -14.37 -6.40 -6.00
N GLU A 136 -15.16 -6.92 -6.94
CA GLU A 136 -16.54 -7.34 -6.68
C GLU A 136 -16.54 -8.58 -5.77
N ASN A 137 -16.91 -8.42 -4.51
CA ASN A 137 -17.06 -9.51 -3.56
C ASN A 137 -18.32 -9.29 -2.68
N PRO A 138 -19.16 -10.32 -2.46
CA PRO A 138 -20.32 -10.21 -1.58
C PRO A 138 -19.97 -9.80 -0.14
N GLU A 139 -18.76 -10.08 0.35
CA GLU A 139 -18.30 -9.77 1.72
C GLU A 139 -17.74 -8.33 1.88
N ASN A 140 -17.78 -7.51 0.82
CA ASN A 140 -17.27 -6.14 0.85
C ASN A 140 -17.90 -5.25 1.95
N PRO A 141 -19.22 -5.24 2.19
CA PRO A 141 -19.78 -4.39 3.25
C PRO A 141 -19.30 -4.80 4.63
N GLU A 142 -19.15 -6.10 4.91
CA GLU A 142 -18.64 -6.61 6.18
C GLU A 142 -17.15 -6.29 6.36
N ILE A 143 -16.35 -6.39 5.28
CA ILE A 143 -14.94 -6.01 5.29
C ILE A 143 -14.80 -4.51 5.57
N ALA A 144 -15.53 -3.66 4.84
CA ALA A 144 -15.51 -2.21 5.03
C ALA A 144 -15.88 -1.83 6.47
N GLN A 145 -16.94 -2.44 7.00
CA GLN A 145 -17.36 -2.23 8.39
C GLN A 145 -16.27 -2.68 9.38
N THR A 146 -15.66 -3.84 9.16
CA THR A 146 -14.60 -4.35 10.06
C THR A 146 -13.40 -3.42 10.08
N ILE A 147 -12.94 -2.94 8.91
CA ILE A 147 -11.82 -2.00 8.80
C ILE A 147 -12.13 -0.71 9.58
N LEU A 148 -13.33 -0.15 9.40
CA LEU A 148 -13.76 1.06 10.08
C LEU A 148 -13.81 0.87 11.61
N GLN A 149 -14.46 -0.20 12.08
CA GLN A 149 -14.58 -0.50 13.51
C GLN A 149 -13.22 -0.75 14.15
N THR A 150 -12.32 -1.44 13.45
CA THR A 150 -10.94 -1.70 13.90
C THR A 150 -10.20 -0.38 14.14
N PHE A 151 -10.32 0.58 13.20
CA PHE A 151 -9.70 1.89 13.36
C PHE A 151 -10.28 2.67 14.54
N VAL A 152 -11.61 2.75 14.63
CA VAL A 152 -12.30 3.48 15.71
C VAL A 152 -11.94 2.90 17.09
N ALA A 153 -11.91 1.58 17.23
CA ALA A 153 -11.60 0.91 18.49
C ALA A 153 -10.15 1.17 18.95
N ARG A 154 -9.20 1.24 18.01
CA ARG A 154 -7.77 1.47 18.30
C ARG A 154 -7.42 2.95 18.44
N PHE A 155 -8.21 3.84 17.84
CA PHE A 155 -7.96 5.28 17.80
C PHE A 155 -7.70 5.89 19.19
N ARG A 156 -8.56 5.59 20.16
CA ARG A 156 -8.42 6.11 21.53
C ARG A 156 -7.08 5.73 22.15
N ARG A 157 -6.69 4.45 22.05
CA ARG A 157 -5.42 3.96 22.61
C ARG A 157 -4.22 4.64 21.95
N ILE A 158 -4.24 4.82 20.64
CA ILE A 158 -3.17 5.49 19.89
C ILE A 158 -3.03 6.95 20.34
N MET A 159 -4.15 7.67 20.40
CA MET A 159 -4.19 9.07 20.84
C MET A 159 -3.69 9.21 22.27
N ASP A 160 -4.26 8.46 23.21
CA ASP A 160 -3.88 8.48 24.63
C ASP A 160 -2.37 8.15 24.78
N SER A 161 -1.87 7.14 24.06
CA SER A 161 -0.45 6.77 24.15
C SER A 161 0.46 7.83 23.53
N SER A 162 0.07 8.46 22.42
CA SER A 162 0.88 9.48 21.74
C SER A 162 1.03 10.78 22.53
N GLN A 163 0.03 11.11 23.37
CA GLN A 163 -0.02 12.35 24.14
C GLN A 163 0.48 12.18 25.57
N ASN A 164 0.56 10.95 26.09
CA ASN A 164 1.03 10.68 27.45
C ASN A 164 2.46 10.11 27.52
N ALA A 165 3.02 9.62 26.41
CA ALA A 165 4.37 9.05 26.39
C ALA A 165 5.45 10.13 26.17
N TYR A 166 5.63 11.01 27.15
CA TYR A 166 6.71 12.01 27.13
C TYR A 166 8.02 11.40 27.67
N ASN A 167 9.06 11.30 26.83
CA ASN A 167 10.35 10.65 27.13
C ASN A 167 10.26 9.15 27.50
N GLU A 168 9.15 8.48 27.19
CA GLU A 168 9.01 7.04 27.39
C GLU A 168 9.43 6.27 26.14
N ASP A 169 9.86 5.01 26.34
CA ASP A 169 10.16 4.12 25.22
C ASP A 169 8.86 3.66 24.52
N THR A 170 8.51 4.34 23.43
CA THR A 170 7.33 4.01 22.61
C THR A 170 7.57 2.90 21.59
N SER A 171 8.77 2.34 21.51
CA SER A 171 9.18 1.41 20.44
C SER A 171 8.28 0.16 20.36
N ALA A 172 7.96 -0.44 21.51
CA ALA A 172 7.13 -1.64 21.59
C ALA A 172 5.69 -1.42 21.13
N LEU A 173 5.13 -0.24 21.40
CA LEU A 173 3.80 0.15 20.92
C LEU A 173 3.84 0.37 19.40
N VAL A 174 4.76 1.23 18.95
CA VAL A 174 4.89 1.63 17.55
C VAL A 174 5.17 0.42 16.66
N ALA A 175 5.93 -0.57 17.12
CA ALA A 175 6.23 -1.80 16.39
C ALA A 175 4.99 -2.58 15.91
N ARG A 176 3.84 -2.42 16.59
CA ARG A 176 2.59 -3.16 16.30
C ARG A 176 1.59 -2.38 15.46
N LEU A 177 1.88 -1.11 15.19
CA LEU A 177 1.00 -0.19 14.49
C LEU A 177 1.13 -0.35 12.96
N ASP A 178 0.00 -0.14 12.28
CA ASP A 178 -0.05 0.06 10.83
C ASP A 178 0.64 1.38 10.43
N GLU A 179 1.05 1.53 9.17
CA GLU A 179 1.69 2.76 8.70
C GLU A 179 0.79 4.01 8.85
N LEU A 180 -0.52 3.88 8.66
CA LEU A 180 -1.47 4.96 8.91
C LEU A 180 -1.51 5.34 10.40
N GLU A 181 -1.52 4.33 11.28
CA GLU A 181 -1.52 4.53 12.74
C GLU A 181 -0.20 5.12 13.22
N ARG A 182 0.94 4.73 12.62
CA ARG A 182 2.26 5.28 12.91
C ARG A 182 2.33 6.75 12.53
N ALA A 183 1.81 7.12 11.36
CA ALA A 183 1.73 8.52 10.94
C ALA A 183 0.88 9.35 11.93
N LEU A 184 -0.28 8.82 12.34
CA LEU A 184 -1.13 9.49 13.34
C LEU A 184 -0.42 9.64 14.70
N PHE A 185 0.25 8.58 15.16
CA PHE A 185 1.02 8.58 16.41
C PHE A 185 2.16 9.62 16.38
N GLN A 186 2.89 9.71 15.26
CA GLN A 186 3.96 10.70 15.07
C GLN A 186 3.42 12.15 15.12
N VAL A 187 2.25 12.41 14.53
CA VAL A 187 1.60 13.72 14.60
C VAL A 187 1.21 14.06 16.05
N GLY A 188 0.63 13.12 16.79
CA GLY A 188 0.28 13.29 18.21
C GLY A 188 1.50 13.59 19.08
N GLN A 189 2.58 12.83 18.89
CA GLN A 189 3.87 13.03 19.57
C GLN A 189 4.53 14.36 19.22
N LYS A 190 4.49 14.76 17.95
CA LYS A 190 5.00 16.07 17.53
C LYS A 190 4.27 17.20 18.26
N GLY A 191 2.94 17.14 18.31
CA GLY A 191 2.12 18.13 19.03
C GLY A 191 2.46 18.23 20.52
N LEU A 192 2.66 17.08 21.19
CA LEU A 192 3.08 17.05 22.59
C LEU A 192 4.46 17.69 22.78
N ASN A 193 5.44 17.33 21.95
CA ASN A 193 6.79 17.86 22.02
C ASN A 193 6.84 19.37 21.75
N ASP A 194 6.09 19.85 20.75
CA ASP A 194 5.99 21.27 20.41
C ASP A 194 5.40 22.06 21.58
N PHE A 195 4.32 21.55 22.20
CA PHE A 195 3.71 22.16 23.39
C PHE A 195 4.67 22.21 24.58
N GLN A 196 5.38 21.12 24.85
CA GLN A 196 6.36 21.04 25.94
C GLN A 196 7.56 21.97 25.72
N CYS A 197 8.04 22.09 24.49
CA CYS A 197 9.10 23.06 24.14
C CYS A 197 8.62 24.51 24.34
N TRP A 198 7.37 24.79 24.02
CA TRP A 198 6.75 26.10 24.26
C TRP A 198 6.61 26.39 25.76
N GLU A 199 6.08 25.46 26.55
CA GLU A 199 5.89 25.60 28.00
C GLU A 199 7.22 25.89 28.71
N LYS A 200 8.32 25.28 28.24
CA LYS A 200 9.68 25.50 28.77
C LYS A 200 10.37 26.77 28.24
N GLY A 201 9.70 27.56 27.39
CA GLY A 201 10.26 28.75 26.76
C GLY A 201 11.31 28.48 25.68
N GLN A 202 11.57 27.22 25.33
CA GLN A 202 12.55 26.81 24.31
C GLN A 202 12.11 27.21 22.89
N ALA A 203 10.80 27.34 22.68
CA ALA A 203 10.22 27.81 21.41
C ALA A 203 10.56 29.28 21.07
N SER A 204 11.12 30.05 22.01
CA SER A 204 11.56 31.44 21.78
C SER A 204 12.90 31.51 21.02
N GLN A 205 13.67 30.43 20.98
CA GLN A 205 14.97 30.38 20.31
C GLN A 205 14.79 30.06 18.83
N ILE A 206 15.17 31.01 17.96
CA ILE A 206 15.18 30.81 16.51
C ILE A 206 16.34 29.86 16.16
N THR A 207 16.01 28.66 15.70
CA THR A 207 16.99 27.67 15.23
C THR A 207 16.96 27.57 13.71
N ALA A 208 18.12 27.31 13.09
CA ALA A 208 18.19 27.07 11.65
C ALA A 208 17.37 25.82 11.30
N SER A 209 16.55 25.90 10.25
CA SER A 209 15.70 24.78 9.84
C SER A 209 16.54 23.55 9.49
N SER A 210 15.97 22.36 9.69
CA SER A 210 16.60 21.09 9.34
C SER A 210 17.01 21.03 7.86
N LEU A 211 16.25 21.69 6.98
CA LEU A 211 16.59 21.85 5.57
C LEU A 211 17.91 22.59 5.38
N VAL A 212 18.11 23.74 6.05
CA VAL A 212 19.34 24.54 5.98
C VAL A 212 20.53 23.78 6.56
N GLN A 213 20.34 23.09 7.70
CA GLN A 213 21.37 22.23 8.28
C GLN A 213 21.80 21.10 7.33
N ASN A 214 20.86 20.51 6.60
CA ASN A 214 21.14 19.44 5.64
C ASN A 214 21.80 19.94 4.35
N TYR A 215 21.52 21.16 3.89
CA TYR A 215 22.23 21.76 2.76
C TYR A 215 23.73 21.96 3.06
N GLY A 216 24.08 22.36 4.28
CA GLY A 216 25.49 22.50 4.70
C GLY A 216 26.24 21.16 4.67
N LYS A 217 25.58 20.06 5.08
CA LYS A 217 26.17 18.71 5.08
C LYS A 217 26.45 18.16 3.68
N ARG A 218 25.66 18.54 2.67
CA ARG A 218 25.88 18.10 1.27
C ARG A 218 27.01 18.83 0.56
N LYS A 219 27.43 20.01 1.05
CA LYS A 219 28.56 20.76 0.49
C LYS A 219 29.92 20.34 1.06
N LEU A 220 29.96 19.66 2.20
CA LEU A 220 31.21 19.26 2.85
C LEU A 220 31.89 18.05 2.19
N THR A 221 31.21 17.35 1.27
CA THR A 221 31.76 16.19 0.55
C THR A 221 32.46 16.53 -0.77
N GLU A 222 32.75 17.80 -1.06
CA GLU A 222 33.33 18.25 -2.34
C GLU A 222 34.68 18.99 -2.19
N VAL A 223 35.38 18.81 -1.07
CA VAL A 223 36.76 19.34 -0.88
C VAL A 223 37.60 18.27 -0.22
N ASP A 224 38.05 17.30 -1.00
CA ASP A 224 39.25 16.49 -0.79
C ASP A 224 39.50 15.70 -2.09
N GLY A 225 40.21 16.33 -3.01
CA GLY A 225 40.68 15.79 -4.29
C GLY A 225 41.94 16.51 -4.72
#